data_AF-A0A973F6W5-F1
#
_entry.id   AF-A0A973F6W5-F1
#
_cell.length_a   1.000
_cell.length_b   1.000
_cell.length_c   1.000
_cell.angle_alpha   90.00
_cell.angle_beta   90.00
_cell.angle_gamma   90.00
#
_symmetry.space_group_name_H-M   'P 1'
#
loop_
_entity.id
_entity.type
_entity.pdbx_description
1 polymer ?
#
loop_
_entity_poly.entity_id
_entity_poly.type
_entity_poly.pdbx_seq_one_letter_code
_entity_poly.pdbx_strand_id
1 'polypeptide(L)'
;MKKACKFCGSLSGVIRVKKMFYVCDECRPAVYAVINSPSVIEQVWPLLHDRAILPQVRRIKIPWKTEIAEVLDAKRHRAEDREKNEWYLIVSEYAGKPVELFVTTAGENDHKLQSSLANLTALTRLVSLMLRHVFLGEQITIDKIRKQLERSSRQERDLPDLVLGFLSE
;
A
#
# COMPACT_ATOMS: atom_id res chain seq x y z
N MET A 1 -31.17 33.54 11.21
CA MET A 1 -31.19 32.06 11.09
C MET A 1 -31.05 31.46 12.48
N LYS A 2 -31.95 30.53 12.88
CA LYS A 2 -31.83 29.84 14.18
C LYS A 2 -30.61 28.91 14.13
N LYS A 3 -29.76 28.96 15.18
CA LYS A 3 -28.56 28.12 15.29
C LYS A 3 -29.01 26.70 15.66
N ALA A 4 -28.79 25.75 14.77
CA ALA A 4 -29.12 24.35 14.97
C ALA A 4 -27.86 23.51 15.21
N CYS A 5 -28.00 22.43 15.96
CA CYS A 5 -26.98 21.40 16.07
C CYS A 5 -26.70 20.80 14.68
N LYS A 6 -25.43 20.77 14.28
CA LYS A 6 -25.02 20.22 12.98
C LYS A 6 -25.33 18.72 12.84
N PHE A 7 -25.46 17.98 13.94
CA PHE A 7 -25.54 16.51 13.93
C PHE A 7 -26.96 15.97 14.08
N CYS A 8 -27.75 16.52 15.00
CA CYS A 8 -29.13 16.06 15.23
C CYS A 8 -30.19 17.08 14.80
N GLY A 9 -29.81 18.29 14.39
CA GLY A 9 -30.75 19.34 14.00
C GLY A 9 -31.45 20.06 15.16
N SER A 10 -31.20 19.67 16.43
CA SER A 10 -31.81 20.33 17.58
C SER A 10 -31.50 21.82 17.65
N LEU A 11 -32.50 22.62 18.04
CA LEU A 11 -32.39 24.06 18.23
C LEU A 11 -32.11 24.45 19.70
N SER A 12 -32.18 23.49 20.63
CA SER A 12 -31.98 23.71 22.06
C SER A 12 -30.54 23.40 22.49
N GLY A 13 -30.02 24.14 23.47
CA GLY A 13 -28.73 23.84 24.11
C GLY A 13 -27.51 23.95 23.19
N VAL A 14 -27.59 24.77 22.14
CA VAL A 14 -26.60 24.79 21.05
C VAL A 14 -25.45 25.75 21.34
N ILE A 15 -24.22 25.23 21.38
CA ILE A 15 -22.99 26.02 21.55
C ILE A 15 -22.06 25.87 20.35
N ARG A 16 -21.13 26.81 20.17
CA ARG A 16 -20.12 26.75 19.11
C ARG A 16 -18.86 26.02 19.60
N VAL A 17 -18.47 24.94 18.93
CA VAL A 17 -17.28 24.14 19.26
C VAL A 17 -16.15 24.44 18.26
N LYS A 18 -14.92 24.69 18.76
CA LYS A 18 -13.69 24.98 17.98
C LYS A 18 -13.88 26.01 16.85
N LYS A 19 -14.79 26.98 17.02
CA LYS A 19 -15.20 27.97 16.00
C LYS A 19 -15.76 27.39 14.68
N MET A 20 -15.86 26.06 14.52
CA MET A 20 -16.23 25.43 13.24
C MET A 20 -17.73 25.17 13.10
N PHE A 21 -18.37 24.62 14.13
CA PHE A 21 -19.77 24.19 14.04
C PHE A 21 -20.50 24.31 15.37
N TYR A 22 -21.83 24.24 15.30
CA TYR A 22 -22.74 24.34 16.43
C TYR A 22 -23.22 22.95 16.87
N VAL A 23 -23.25 22.68 18.18
CA VAL A 23 -23.57 21.36 18.77
C VAL A 23 -24.47 21.53 20.00
N CYS A 24 -25.55 20.77 20.07
CA CYS A 24 -26.42 20.73 21.26
C CYS A 24 -25.75 20.02 22.46
N ASP A 25 -26.32 20.15 23.65
CA ASP A 25 -25.81 19.48 24.85
C ASP A 25 -25.71 17.95 24.69
N GLU A 26 -26.66 17.32 24.01
CA GLU A 26 -26.70 15.85 23.82
C GLU A 26 -25.61 15.33 22.88
N CYS A 27 -25.35 16.01 21.76
CA CYS A 27 -24.32 15.57 20.80
C CYS A 27 -22.89 15.96 21.24
N ARG A 28 -22.76 16.86 22.21
CA ARG A 28 -21.49 17.45 22.62
C ARG A 28 -20.50 16.45 23.23
N PRO A 29 -20.90 15.52 24.12
CA PRO A 29 -20.01 14.48 24.63
C PRO A 29 -19.39 13.63 23.52
N ALA A 30 -20.21 13.20 22.56
CA ALA A 30 -19.73 12.41 21.41
C ALA A 30 -18.70 13.21 20.58
N VAL A 31 -19.00 14.47 20.28
CA VAL A 31 -18.08 15.36 19.56
C VAL A 31 -16.76 15.53 20.31
N TYR A 32 -16.80 15.77 21.63
CA TYR A 32 -15.57 15.93 22.41
C TYR A 32 -14.77 14.65 22.54
N ALA A 33 -15.43 13.50 22.67
CA ALA A 33 -14.74 12.21 22.70
C ALA A 33 -13.98 11.96 21.39
N VAL A 34 -14.59 12.27 20.24
CA VAL A 34 -13.92 12.19 18.93
C VAL A 34 -12.74 13.16 18.83
N ILE A 35 -12.89 14.37 19.37
CA ILE A 35 -11.85 15.41 19.27
C ILE A 35 -10.65 15.15 20.20
N ASN A 36 -10.92 14.77 21.44
CA ASN A 36 -9.91 14.73 22.50
C ASN A 36 -9.40 13.31 22.76
N SER A 37 -10.14 12.28 22.38
CA SER A 37 -9.82 10.88 22.69
C SER A 37 -10.15 9.94 21.53
N PRO A 38 -9.60 10.19 20.32
CA PRO A 38 -9.95 9.42 19.13
C PRO A 38 -9.65 7.92 19.27
N SER A 39 -8.57 7.54 19.96
CA SER A 39 -8.19 6.14 20.19
C SER A 39 -9.24 5.36 21.00
N VAL A 40 -9.92 6.03 21.93
CA VAL A 40 -11.00 5.41 22.73
C VAL A 40 -12.21 5.12 21.84
N ILE A 41 -12.54 6.04 20.94
CA ILE A 41 -13.64 5.84 19.98
C ILE A 41 -13.32 4.69 19.01
N GLU A 42 -12.07 4.58 18.57
CA GLU A 42 -11.59 3.46 17.75
C GLU A 42 -11.75 2.09 18.43
N GLN A 43 -11.55 2.02 19.76
CA GLN A 43 -11.69 0.79 20.53
C GLN A 43 -13.14 0.44 20.85
N VAL A 44 -13.97 1.44 21.19
CA VAL A 44 -15.36 1.21 21.64
C VAL A 44 -16.31 0.94 20.48
N TRP A 45 -16.11 1.58 19.32
CA TRP A 45 -17.01 1.45 18.19
C TRP A 45 -17.23 0.00 17.69
N PRO A 46 -16.20 -0.84 17.48
CA PRO A 46 -16.41 -2.22 17.04
C PRO A 46 -17.17 -3.07 18.08
N LEU A 47 -17.23 -2.66 19.36
CA LEU A 47 -18.00 -3.36 20.39
C LEU A 47 -19.50 -3.05 20.31
N LEU A 48 -19.87 -1.89 19.76
CA LEU A 48 -21.26 -1.41 19.73
C LEU A 48 -21.87 -1.42 18.32
N HIS A 49 -21.03 -1.49 17.29
CA HIS A 49 -21.43 -1.37 15.90
C HIS A 49 -20.62 -2.30 15.00
N ASP A 50 -21.31 -3.14 14.21
CA ASP A 50 -20.72 -4.05 13.21
C ASP A 50 -20.22 -3.35 11.93
N ARG A 51 -19.85 -2.06 12.02
CA ARG A 51 -19.42 -1.26 10.86
C ARG A 51 -18.21 -0.40 11.22
N ALA A 52 -17.40 -0.04 10.23
CA ALA A 52 -16.28 0.87 10.46
C ALA A 52 -16.74 2.31 10.81
N ILE A 53 -15.97 3.03 11.64
CA ILE A 53 -16.27 4.40 12.12
C ILE A 53 -16.30 5.45 11.00
N LEU A 54 -15.51 5.26 9.94
CA LEU A 54 -15.35 6.24 8.87
C LEU A 54 -15.79 5.65 7.51
N PRO A 55 -16.64 6.35 6.73
CA PRO A 55 -16.85 6.02 5.32
C PRO A 55 -15.57 6.44 4.57
N GLN A 56 -14.77 5.44 4.22
CA GLN A 56 -13.57 5.48 3.40
C GLN A 56 -12.99 6.88 3.01
N VAL A 57 -11.95 7.35 3.72
CA VAL A 57 -10.70 7.60 2.95
C VAL A 57 -10.47 6.28 2.24
N ARG A 58 -10.20 6.21 0.92
CA ARG A 58 -9.84 4.93 0.28
C ARG A 58 -8.54 4.39 0.90
N ARG A 59 -8.65 3.88 2.12
CA ARG A 59 -7.81 2.91 2.76
C ARG A 59 -8.16 1.67 1.97
N ILE A 60 -7.35 1.38 0.97
CA ILE A 60 -7.07 -0.03 0.69
C ILE A 60 -6.90 -0.64 2.09
N LYS A 61 -7.75 -1.61 2.47
CA LYS A 61 -7.55 -2.38 3.70
C LYS A 61 -6.30 -3.20 3.45
N ILE A 62 -5.16 -2.54 3.60
CA ILE A 62 -3.81 -3.10 3.59
C ILE A 62 -3.81 -3.98 4.84
N PRO A 63 -4.02 -5.31 4.71
CA PRO A 63 -4.24 -6.17 5.86
C PRO A 63 -3.00 -6.06 6.74
N TRP A 64 -3.13 -5.63 7.99
CA TRP A 64 -1.96 -5.37 8.81
C TRP A 64 -1.20 -6.69 9.03
N LYS A 65 0.01 -6.81 8.45
CA LYS A 65 0.89 -7.99 8.54
C LYS A 65 0.14 -9.31 8.29
N THR A 66 -0.17 -9.62 7.03
CA THR A 66 -0.48 -11.01 6.68
C THR A 66 0.81 -11.82 6.68
N GLU A 67 0.88 -12.86 7.51
CA GLU A 67 1.92 -13.88 7.38
C GLU A 67 1.69 -14.62 6.06
N ILE A 68 2.62 -14.41 5.13
CA ILE A 68 2.64 -15.07 3.83
C ILE A 68 3.20 -16.48 4.05
N ALA A 69 2.60 -17.48 3.41
CA ALA A 69 3.19 -18.82 3.38
C ALA A 69 4.59 -18.77 2.73
N GLU A 70 5.52 -19.60 3.21
CA GLU A 70 6.87 -19.68 2.63
C GLU A 70 6.87 -20.09 1.15
N VAL A 71 5.80 -20.78 0.71
CA VAL A 71 5.59 -21.21 -0.67
C VAL A 71 4.30 -20.60 -1.20
N LEU A 72 4.39 -19.96 -2.37
CA LEU A 72 3.26 -19.37 -3.08
C LEU A 72 3.07 -20.07 -4.42
N ASP A 73 1.80 -20.22 -4.82
CA ASP A 73 1.48 -20.63 -6.18
C ASP A 73 1.90 -19.54 -7.17
N ALA A 74 2.49 -19.96 -8.29
CA ALA A 74 2.98 -19.04 -9.31
C ALA A 74 2.48 -19.41 -10.70
N LYS A 75 2.06 -18.40 -11.45
CA LYS A 75 1.69 -18.53 -12.87
C LYS A 75 2.81 -18.00 -13.74
N ARG A 76 3.19 -18.78 -14.75
CA ARG A 76 4.22 -18.40 -15.73
C ARG A 76 3.55 -17.90 -17.01
N HIS A 77 3.79 -16.65 -17.35
CA HIS A 77 3.34 -16.01 -18.57
C HIS A 77 4.52 -15.86 -19.52
N ARG A 78 4.41 -16.42 -20.72
CA ARG A 78 5.43 -16.27 -21.77
C ARG A 78 5.21 -14.95 -22.51
N ALA A 79 6.29 -14.25 -22.81
CA ALA A 79 6.32 -13.05 -23.63
C ALA A 79 7.53 -13.06 -24.55
N GLU A 80 7.45 -12.27 -25.62
CA GLU A 80 8.52 -12.07 -26.60
C GLU A 80 8.82 -10.57 -26.68
N ASP A 81 10.08 -10.21 -26.79
CA ASP A 81 10.47 -8.83 -27.09
C ASP A 81 10.43 -8.53 -28.60
N ARG A 82 10.85 -7.31 -29.00
CA ARG A 82 10.88 -6.89 -30.41
C ARG A 82 11.86 -7.69 -31.27
N GLU A 83 12.87 -8.31 -30.66
CA GLU A 83 13.88 -9.13 -31.30
C GLU A 83 13.50 -10.62 -31.29
N LYS A 84 12.27 -10.95 -30.84
CA LYS A 84 11.75 -12.32 -30.66
C LYS A 84 12.48 -13.14 -29.61
N ASN A 85 13.15 -12.47 -28.66
CA ASN A 85 13.71 -13.17 -27.52
C ASN A 85 12.59 -13.57 -26.56
N GLU A 86 12.52 -14.85 -26.22
CA GLU A 86 11.53 -15.37 -25.28
C GLU A 86 11.95 -15.11 -23.83
N TRP A 87 11.04 -14.52 -23.07
CA TRP A 87 11.16 -14.34 -21.63
C TRP A 87 9.84 -14.66 -20.93
N TYR A 88 9.91 -14.82 -19.63
CA TYR A 88 8.78 -15.25 -18.82
C TYR A 88 8.58 -14.33 -17.63
N LEU A 89 7.34 -13.90 -17.44
CA LEU A 89 6.87 -13.25 -16.22
C LEU A 89 6.23 -14.30 -15.32
N ILE A 90 6.82 -14.52 -14.16
CA ILE A 90 6.30 -15.39 -13.12
C ILE A 90 5.55 -14.50 -12.12
N VAL A 91 4.27 -14.79 -11.89
CA VAL A 91 3.39 -14.06 -10.98
C VAL A 91 3.03 -14.96 -9.82
N SER A 92 3.55 -14.66 -8.63
CA SER A 92 3.16 -15.34 -7.39
C SER A 92 1.87 -14.74 -6.86
N GLU A 93 0.93 -15.60 -6.46
CA GLU A 93 -0.38 -15.21 -5.97
C GLU A 93 -0.59 -15.60 -4.50
N TYR A 94 -1.25 -14.73 -3.75
CA TYR A 94 -1.75 -15.02 -2.40
C TYR A 94 -3.24 -14.70 -2.34
N ALA A 95 -4.05 -15.68 -1.93
CA ALA A 95 -5.52 -15.56 -1.93
C ALA A 95 -6.09 -15.06 -3.28
N GLY A 96 -5.51 -15.51 -4.40
CA GLY A 96 -5.89 -15.09 -5.76
C GLY A 96 -5.53 -13.65 -6.12
N LYS A 97 -4.64 -12.99 -5.36
CA LYS A 97 -4.11 -11.65 -5.66
C LYS A 97 -2.63 -11.74 -6.04
N PRO A 98 -2.16 -10.99 -7.05
CA PRO A 98 -0.75 -10.98 -7.42
C PRO A 98 0.05 -10.22 -6.37
N VAL A 99 1.07 -10.85 -5.81
CA VAL A 99 1.86 -10.27 -4.71
C VAL A 99 3.33 -10.11 -5.06
N GLU A 100 3.89 -11.00 -5.88
CA GLU A 100 5.28 -10.90 -6.34
C GLU A 100 5.40 -11.24 -7.82
N LEU A 101 6.37 -10.60 -8.46
CA LEU A 101 6.66 -10.72 -9.88
C LEU A 101 8.15 -11.02 -10.08
N PHE A 102 8.44 -12.02 -10.88
CA PHE A 102 9.81 -12.38 -11.27
C PHE A 102 9.90 -12.47 -12.78
N VAL A 103 11.07 -12.11 -13.31
CA VAL A 103 11.37 -12.27 -14.73
C VAL A 103 12.51 -13.26 -14.89
N THR A 104 12.35 -14.16 -15.86
CA THR A 104 13.38 -15.12 -16.26
C THR A 104 13.43 -15.27 -17.77
N THR A 105 14.60 -15.64 -18.30
CA THR A 105 14.81 -15.94 -19.73
C THR A 105 14.49 -17.40 -20.04
N ALA A 106 14.28 -17.71 -21.32
CA ALA A 106 14.16 -19.09 -21.79
C ALA A 106 15.48 -19.88 -21.71
N GLY A 107 16.63 -19.20 -21.82
CA GLY A 107 17.97 -19.81 -21.76
C GLY A 107 18.80 -19.26 -20.60
N GLU A 108 19.56 -20.14 -19.94
CA GLU A 108 20.40 -19.81 -18.78
C GLU A 108 21.64 -18.94 -19.13
N ASN A 109 22.05 -18.89 -20.40
CA ASN A 109 23.37 -18.36 -20.81
C ASN A 109 23.36 -17.09 -21.67
N ASP A 110 22.24 -16.38 -21.77
CA ASP A 110 22.17 -15.22 -22.66
C ASP A 110 22.54 -13.90 -21.95
N HIS A 111 23.84 -13.67 -21.79
CA HIS A 111 24.40 -12.52 -21.05
C HIS A 111 23.95 -11.15 -21.56
N LYS A 112 23.67 -11.01 -22.86
CA LYS A 112 23.15 -9.76 -23.45
C LYS A 112 21.71 -9.49 -23.00
N LEU A 113 20.87 -10.53 -23.04
CA LEU A 113 19.50 -10.46 -22.53
C LEU A 113 19.47 -10.21 -21.03
N GLN A 114 20.36 -10.82 -20.26
CA GLN A 114 20.44 -10.61 -18.80
C GLN A 114 20.75 -9.15 -18.41
N SER A 115 21.55 -8.43 -19.21
CA SER A 115 21.82 -7.01 -18.99
C SER A 115 20.60 -6.14 -19.33
N SER A 116 19.93 -6.40 -20.46
CA SER A 116 18.66 -5.73 -20.83
C SER A 116 17.57 -5.95 -19.75
N LEU A 117 17.58 -7.13 -19.14
CA LEU A 117 16.62 -7.51 -18.11
C LEU A 117 16.94 -6.98 -16.72
N ALA A 118 18.09 -6.35 -16.46
CA ALA A 118 18.40 -5.78 -15.15
C ALA A 118 17.39 -4.69 -14.76
N ASN A 119 17.10 -3.78 -15.71
CA ASN A 119 16.07 -2.75 -15.54
C ASN A 119 14.67 -3.35 -15.36
N LEU A 120 14.35 -4.38 -16.14
CA LEU A 120 13.06 -5.06 -16.02
C LEU A 120 12.93 -5.80 -14.68
N THR A 121 14.00 -6.41 -14.19
CA THR A 121 14.09 -7.07 -12.87
C THR A 121 13.94 -6.06 -11.74
N ALA A 122 14.56 -4.89 -11.86
CA ALA A 122 14.40 -3.81 -10.89
C ALA A 122 12.96 -3.31 -10.84
N LEU A 123 12.35 -3.10 -12.02
CA LEU A 123 10.95 -2.71 -12.13
C LEU A 123 10.03 -3.76 -11.50
N THR A 124 10.20 -5.05 -11.80
CA THR A 124 9.35 -6.11 -11.22
C THR A 124 9.51 -6.23 -9.71
N ARG A 125 10.71 -6.01 -9.16
CA ARG A 125 10.94 -5.99 -7.71
C ARG A 125 10.29 -4.79 -7.01
N LEU A 126 10.33 -3.61 -7.61
CA LEU A 126 9.64 -2.43 -7.10
C LEU A 126 8.12 -2.59 -7.19
N VAL A 127 7.61 -3.11 -8.31
CA VAL A 127 6.18 -3.42 -8.45
C VAL A 127 5.78 -4.48 -7.41
N SER A 128 6.61 -5.49 -7.14
CA SER A 128 6.34 -6.47 -6.07
C SER A 128 6.24 -5.83 -4.69
N LEU A 129 7.10 -4.85 -4.36
CA LEU A 129 6.95 -4.07 -3.13
C LEU A 129 5.60 -3.32 -3.08
N MET A 130 5.19 -2.71 -4.19
CA MET A 130 3.89 -2.02 -4.27
C MET A 130 2.71 -2.99 -4.15
N LEU A 131 2.78 -4.15 -4.78
CA LEU A 131 1.73 -5.18 -4.72
C LEU A 131 1.60 -5.74 -3.30
N ARG A 132 2.71 -6.05 -2.62
CA ARG A 132 2.69 -6.49 -1.21
C ARG A 132 2.17 -5.39 -0.28
N HIS A 133 2.48 -4.14 -0.54
CA HIS A 133 1.89 -3.03 0.19
C HIS A 133 0.37 -2.99 0.01
N VAL A 134 -0.10 -3.01 -1.23
CA VAL A 134 -1.52 -2.92 -1.57
C VAL A 134 -2.31 -4.11 -1.04
N PHE A 135 -1.81 -5.33 -1.21
CA PHE A 135 -2.58 -6.54 -0.93
C PHE A 135 -2.29 -7.20 0.41
N LEU A 136 -1.13 -6.97 1.03
CA LEU A 136 -0.67 -7.75 2.19
C LEU A 136 -0.33 -6.98 3.44
N GLY A 137 -0.40 -5.65 3.42
CA GLY A 137 -0.07 -4.90 4.64
C GLY A 137 1.24 -4.18 4.62
N GLU A 138 2.11 -4.57 3.70
CA GLU A 138 3.53 -4.42 3.93
C GLU A 138 3.92 -2.95 3.88
N GLN A 139 4.55 -2.44 4.93
CA GLN A 139 5.08 -1.08 4.91
C GLN A 139 6.22 -0.99 3.89
N ILE A 140 6.09 -0.04 2.97
CA ILE A 140 7.18 0.38 2.08
C ILE A 140 8.03 1.37 2.86
N THR A 141 9.31 1.04 3.02
CA THR A 141 10.31 1.92 3.62
C THR A 141 11.42 2.19 2.59
N ILE A 142 12.14 3.29 2.78
CA ILE A 142 13.30 3.61 1.93
C ILE A 142 14.33 2.48 1.96
N ASP A 143 14.59 1.88 3.12
CA ASP A 143 15.51 0.75 3.24
C ASP A 143 15.09 -0.47 2.39
N LYS A 144 13.79 -0.76 2.31
CA LYS A 144 13.29 -1.85 1.47
C LYS A 144 13.46 -1.53 -0.02
N ILE A 145 13.21 -0.28 -0.41
CA ILE A 145 13.40 0.18 -1.79
C ILE A 145 14.89 0.06 -2.16
N ARG A 146 15.80 0.57 -1.32
CA ARG A 146 17.25 0.47 -1.52
C ARG A 146 17.71 -0.98 -1.68
N LYS A 147 17.33 -1.86 -0.75
CA LYS A 147 17.66 -3.30 -0.85
C LYS A 147 17.19 -3.97 -2.15
N GLN A 148 16.02 -3.59 -2.68
CA GLN A 148 15.55 -4.15 -3.95
C GLN A 148 16.35 -3.60 -5.14
N LEU A 149 16.71 -2.31 -5.12
CA LEU A 149 17.55 -1.71 -6.15
C LEU A 149 18.97 -2.31 -6.12
N GLU A 150 19.57 -2.47 -4.94
CA GLU A 150 20.91 -3.07 -4.75
C GLU A 150 20.98 -4.48 -5.35
N ARG A 151 19.95 -5.31 -5.09
CA ARG A 151 19.89 -6.67 -5.65
C ARG A 151 19.72 -6.68 -7.17
N SER A 152 19.19 -5.60 -7.74
CA SER A 152 18.82 -5.51 -9.15
C SER A 152 19.89 -4.84 -10.00
N SER A 153 20.73 -4.02 -9.37
CA SER A 153 21.94 -3.51 -10.00
C SER A 153 22.87 -4.68 -10.33
N ARG A 154 23.32 -4.72 -11.57
CA ARG A 154 24.28 -5.71 -12.08
C ARG A 154 25.52 -5.05 -12.69
N GLN A 155 25.47 -3.76 -12.97
CA GLN A 155 26.54 -3.00 -13.60
C GLN A 155 26.60 -1.58 -13.04
N GLU A 156 27.81 -1.01 -12.99
CA GLU A 156 28.02 0.38 -12.63
C GLU A 156 27.26 1.29 -13.62
N ARG A 157 26.52 2.28 -13.10
CA ARG A 157 25.68 3.23 -13.85
C ARG A 157 24.47 2.63 -14.57
N ASP A 158 24.04 1.42 -14.22
CA ASP A 158 22.69 1.00 -14.58
C ASP A 158 21.63 1.85 -13.84
N LEU A 159 20.38 1.85 -14.31
CA LEU A 159 19.35 2.68 -13.71
C LEU A 159 19.16 2.38 -12.20
N PRO A 160 19.16 1.12 -11.74
CA PRO A 160 19.14 0.81 -10.32
C PRO A 160 20.30 1.45 -9.53
N ASP A 161 21.54 1.37 -10.03
CA ASP A 161 22.73 1.97 -9.43
C ASP A 161 22.62 3.50 -9.34
N LEU A 162 22.21 4.15 -10.44
CA LEU A 162 22.02 5.60 -10.47
C LEU A 162 20.96 6.05 -9.45
N VAL A 163 19.84 5.33 -9.34
CA VAL A 163 18.78 5.64 -8.37
C VAL A 163 19.27 5.41 -6.94
N LEU A 164 20.09 4.39 -6.69
CA LEU A 164 20.71 4.17 -5.38
C LEU A 164 21.60 5.33 -4.95
N GLY A 165 22.34 5.93 -5.89
CA GLY A 165 23.14 7.13 -5.64
C GLY A 165 22.30 8.26 -5.04
N PHE A 166 21.16 8.59 -5.68
CA PHE A 166 20.26 9.65 -5.19
C PHE A 166 19.55 9.32 -3.88
N LEU A 167 19.35 8.04 -3.57
CA LEU A 167 18.69 7.60 -2.33
C LEU A 167 19.65 7.43 -1.15
N SER A 168 20.96 7.58 -1.38
CA SER A 168 22.00 7.44 -0.36
C SER A 168 22.61 8.78 0.08
N GLU A 169 22.20 9.89 -0.55
CA GLU A 169 22.48 11.29 -0.16
C GLU A 169 21.37 11.83 0.77
#